data_AF-A0A5E6WX33-F1
#
_entry.id   AF-A0A5E6WX33-F1
#
_cell.length_a   1.000
_cell.length_b   1.000
_cell.length_c   1.000
_cell.angle_alpha   90.00
_cell.angle_beta   90.00
_cell.angle_gamma   90.00
#
_symmetry.space_group_name_H-M   'P 1'
#
loop_
_entity.id
_entity.type
_entity.pdbx_description
1 polymer ?
#
loop_
_entity_poly.entity_id
_entity_poly.type
_entity_poly.pdbx_seq_one_letter_code
_entity_poly.pdbx_strand_id
1 'polypeptide(L)'
;MEDGKGEAVLVSSPGNDLLEGGHGIDTVSYATAKAGVVVDLNLVGQQDTGGGGLDTLVRIDNLIGSDYHDTLIGNANDNVLIGGRGDDLLTGGGGTDTFVWQKGDTGHDTVTDFTPGADHLDLSQLLQGDGGAAASLDDFLHFKVSAAGGTVVSTIEVSSVAGAAPSQTIDLAGVDLAQHYGVTAGAGGLIASGHDTATIINGMLNDHSLKVDTV
;
A
#
# COMPACT_ATOMS: atom_id res chain seq x y z
N MET A 1 -33.72 -5.94 15.34
CA MET A 1 -32.91 -6.27 14.14
C MET A 1 -31.76 -5.32 14.23
N GLU A 2 -30.53 -5.81 14.33
CA GLU A 2 -29.39 -4.97 14.69
C GLU A 2 -29.14 -3.90 13.62
N ASP A 3 -28.98 -2.67 14.11
CA ASP A 3 -28.86 -1.47 13.30
C ASP A 3 -27.41 -1.38 12.79
N GLY A 4 -27.10 -2.05 11.67
CA GLY A 4 -25.77 -2.09 11.04
C GLY A 4 -25.33 -0.75 10.45
N LYS A 5 -25.05 0.22 11.31
CA LYS A 5 -24.71 1.62 11.02
C LYS A 5 -23.24 1.95 11.31
N GLY A 6 -22.39 0.95 11.49
CA GLY A 6 -20.97 1.12 11.80
C GLY A 6 -20.11 0.48 10.72
N GLU A 7 -18.92 1.07 10.54
CA GLU A 7 -17.83 0.49 9.77
C GLU A 7 -17.61 -0.97 10.21
N ALA A 8 -17.61 -1.91 9.27
CA ALA A 8 -17.42 -3.33 9.56
C ALA A 8 -16.12 -3.87 8.95
N VAL A 9 -15.48 -4.81 9.66
CA VAL A 9 -14.40 -5.63 9.12
C VAL A 9 -14.92 -7.06 8.95
N LEU A 10 -15.06 -7.49 7.70
CA LEU A 10 -15.52 -8.80 7.31
C LEU A 10 -14.32 -9.68 7.02
N VAL A 11 -14.01 -10.61 7.93
CA VAL A 11 -12.91 -11.56 7.73
C VAL A 11 -13.41 -12.73 6.88
N SER A 12 -12.74 -12.99 5.76
CA SER A 12 -13.06 -14.12 4.89
C SER A 12 -12.64 -15.44 5.51
N SER A 13 -13.32 -16.52 5.13
CA SER A 13 -12.99 -17.87 5.54
C SER A 13 -12.63 -18.71 4.32
N PRO A 14 -11.94 -19.86 4.48
CA PRO A 14 -11.69 -20.72 3.33
C PRO A 14 -13.03 -21.24 2.76
N GLY A 15 -13.32 -20.98 1.49
CA GLY A 15 -14.55 -21.48 0.86
C GLY A 15 -15.13 -20.53 -0.16
N ASN A 16 -16.46 -20.58 -0.31
CA ASN A 16 -17.18 -19.64 -1.16
C ASN A 16 -18.02 -18.77 -0.26
N ASP A 17 -17.62 -17.51 -0.08
CA ASP A 17 -18.25 -16.63 0.88
C ASP A 17 -19.11 -15.54 0.22
N LEU A 18 -20.18 -15.16 0.92
CA LEU A 18 -20.92 -13.93 0.62
C LEU A 18 -20.51 -12.88 1.65
N LEU A 19 -19.68 -11.93 1.22
CA LEU A 19 -19.13 -10.86 2.04
C LEU A 19 -19.90 -9.58 1.73
N GLU A 20 -20.97 -9.35 2.49
CA GLU A 20 -21.86 -8.20 2.31
C GLU A 20 -21.65 -7.16 3.41
N GLY A 21 -21.14 -5.98 3.04
CA GLY A 21 -21.01 -4.83 3.91
C GLY A 21 -22.35 -4.22 4.32
N GLY A 22 -22.29 -3.21 5.19
CA GLY A 22 -23.42 -2.52 5.78
C GLY A 22 -23.61 -1.11 5.23
N HIS A 23 -24.07 -0.22 6.12
CA HIS A 23 -23.92 1.21 5.90
C HIS A 23 -22.63 1.66 6.57
N GLY A 24 -21.83 2.47 5.90
CA GLY A 24 -20.58 2.99 6.44
C GLY A 24 -19.44 2.67 5.48
N ILE A 25 -18.23 2.60 6.04
CA ILE A 25 -17.03 2.15 5.35
C ILE A 25 -16.78 0.69 5.76
N ASP A 26 -16.88 -0.22 4.82
CA ASP A 26 -16.77 -1.65 5.07
C ASP A 26 -15.48 -2.22 4.47
N THR A 27 -14.77 -3.03 5.27
CA THR A 27 -13.48 -3.62 4.90
C THR A 27 -13.61 -5.13 4.83
N VAL A 28 -13.15 -5.75 3.74
CA VAL A 28 -12.95 -7.20 3.70
C VAL A 28 -11.51 -7.53 4.00
N SER A 29 -11.28 -8.55 4.84
CA SER A 29 -9.96 -9.02 5.20
C SER A 29 -9.75 -10.48 4.81
N TYR A 30 -8.70 -10.72 4.03
CA TYR A 30 -8.19 -12.03 3.62
C TYR A 30 -6.98 -12.47 4.45
N ALA A 31 -6.73 -11.85 5.61
CA ALA A 31 -5.58 -12.14 6.46
C ALA A 31 -5.50 -13.60 6.93
N THR A 32 -6.61 -14.33 6.89
CA THR A 32 -6.67 -15.77 7.23
C THR A 32 -6.56 -16.71 6.03
N ALA A 33 -6.43 -16.17 4.81
CA ALA A 33 -6.21 -16.96 3.60
C ALA A 33 -4.86 -17.70 3.69
N LYS A 34 -4.80 -18.88 3.04
CA LYS A 34 -3.62 -19.76 3.09
C LYS A 34 -2.76 -19.70 1.83
N ALA A 35 -3.09 -18.79 0.92
CA ALA A 35 -2.41 -18.50 -0.33
C ALA A 35 -2.79 -17.07 -0.75
N GLY A 36 -2.07 -16.54 -1.73
CA GLY A 36 -2.35 -15.23 -2.30
C GLY A 36 -3.77 -15.12 -2.87
N VAL A 37 -4.35 -13.93 -2.75
CA VAL A 37 -5.70 -13.61 -3.18
C VAL A 37 -5.72 -12.61 -4.32
N VAL A 38 -6.73 -12.73 -5.18
CA VAL A 38 -6.97 -11.77 -6.28
C VAL A 38 -8.37 -11.21 -6.10
N VAL A 39 -8.49 -9.96 -5.68
CA VAL A 39 -9.77 -9.35 -5.30
C VAL A 39 -9.98 -8.06 -6.06
N ASP A 40 -11.14 -7.92 -6.68
CA ASP A 40 -11.55 -6.73 -7.44
C ASP A 40 -12.92 -6.23 -6.97
N LEU A 41 -12.95 -5.01 -6.42
CA LEU A 41 -14.18 -4.37 -5.94
C LEU A 41 -15.09 -3.87 -7.05
N ASN A 42 -14.64 -3.83 -8.32
CA ASN A 42 -15.47 -3.49 -9.47
C ASN A 42 -16.28 -4.68 -9.98
N LEU A 43 -15.89 -5.91 -9.60
CA LEU A 43 -16.61 -7.11 -10.04
C LEU A 43 -17.92 -7.27 -9.27
N VAL A 44 -19.01 -7.31 -10.04
CA VAL A 44 -20.33 -7.61 -9.50
C VAL A 44 -20.58 -9.11 -9.61
N GLY A 45 -20.81 -9.75 -8.46
CA GLY A 45 -21.10 -11.17 -8.37
C GLY A 45 -19.91 -11.99 -7.90
N GLN A 46 -19.94 -13.29 -8.19
CA GLN A 46 -18.94 -14.22 -7.71
C GLN A 46 -17.62 -14.04 -8.50
N GLN A 47 -16.51 -13.89 -7.78
CA GLN A 47 -15.15 -13.79 -8.31
C GLN A 47 -14.29 -14.91 -7.72
N ASP A 48 -13.29 -15.36 -8.49
CA ASP A 48 -12.31 -16.32 -8.00
C ASP A 48 -11.19 -15.56 -7.29
N THR A 49 -11.26 -15.55 -5.96
CA THR A 49 -10.30 -14.87 -5.09
C THR A 49 -9.07 -15.72 -4.80
N GLY A 50 -8.92 -16.88 -5.43
CA GLY A 50 -7.75 -17.76 -5.26
C GLY A 50 -7.69 -18.34 -3.85
N GLY A 51 -6.83 -17.78 -2.99
CA GLY A 51 -6.65 -18.22 -1.60
C GLY A 51 -7.90 -18.12 -0.73
N GLY A 52 -8.87 -17.27 -1.09
CA GLY A 52 -10.19 -17.17 -0.46
C GLY A 52 -11.19 -18.20 -0.99
N GLY A 53 -11.19 -18.43 -2.31
CA GLY A 53 -12.07 -19.35 -3.03
C GLY A 53 -12.99 -18.58 -3.99
N LEU A 54 -14.26 -18.97 -4.11
CA LEU A 54 -15.21 -18.24 -4.98
C LEU A 54 -16.12 -17.33 -4.15
N ASP A 55 -15.74 -16.07 -4.02
CA ASP A 55 -16.41 -15.12 -3.13
C ASP A 55 -17.29 -14.12 -3.89
N THR A 56 -18.33 -13.62 -3.23
CA THR A 56 -19.14 -12.51 -3.72
C THR A 56 -19.03 -11.36 -2.73
N LEU A 57 -18.46 -10.23 -3.18
CA LEU A 57 -18.30 -9.02 -2.38
C LEU A 57 -19.41 -8.03 -2.75
N VAL A 58 -20.09 -7.48 -1.74
CA VAL A 58 -21.20 -6.54 -1.94
C VAL A 58 -21.03 -5.38 -0.96
N ARG A 59 -21.04 -4.14 -1.46
CA ARG A 59 -20.92 -2.91 -0.65
C ARG A 59 -19.66 -2.93 0.24
N ILE A 60 -18.51 -3.15 -0.39
CA ILE A 60 -17.20 -3.14 0.28
C ILE A 60 -16.40 -1.95 -0.25
N ASP A 61 -15.73 -1.26 0.66
CA ASP A 61 -14.97 -0.05 0.38
C ASP A 61 -13.45 -0.29 0.50
N ASN A 62 -13.02 -1.24 1.31
CA ASN A 62 -11.60 -1.46 1.60
C ASN A 62 -11.22 -2.95 1.52
N LEU A 63 -9.93 -3.21 1.26
CA LEU A 63 -9.37 -4.55 1.20
C LEU A 63 -8.14 -4.68 2.09
N ILE A 64 -8.07 -5.81 2.80
CA ILE A 64 -6.86 -6.30 3.45
C ILE A 64 -6.55 -7.65 2.82
N GLY A 65 -5.33 -7.80 2.30
CA GLY A 65 -4.83 -9.04 1.75
C GLY A 65 -4.45 -10.07 2.82
N SER A 66 -3.64 -11.01 2.41
CA SER A 66 -3.11 -12.16 3.13
C SER A 66 -1.63 -11.95 3.50
N ASP A 67 -0.98 -13.00 3.99
CA ASP A 67 0.47 -13.01 4.22
C ASP A 67 1.26 -13.52 2.98
N TYR A 68 0.64 -13.52 1.80
CA TYR A 68 1.17 -14.05 0.54
C TYR A 68 1.03 -13.02 -0.58
N HIS A 69 1.57 -13.32 -1.77
CA HIS A 69 1.47 -12.47 -2.95
C HIS A 69 0.02 -12.22 -3.38
N ASP A 70 -0.50 -11.03 -3.10
CA ASP A 70 -1.87 -10.66 -3.38
C ASP A 70 -1.99 -9.73 -4.58
N THR A 71 -3.21 -9.65 -5.13
CA THR A 71 -3.60 -8.64 -6.11
C THR A 71 -4.91 -8.02 -5.64
N LEU A 72 -4.85 -6.77 -5.19
CA LEU A 72 -5.98 -6.04 -4.65
C LEU A 72 -6.33 -4.88 -5.57
N ILE A 73 -7.57 -4.84 -6.04
CA ILE A 73 -8.08 -3.83 -6.95
C ILE A 73 -9.28 -3.15 -6.28
N GLY A 74 -9.12 -1.87 -5.97
CA GLY A 74 -10.17 -0.97 -5.50
C GLY A 74 -11.20 -0.65 -6.57
N ASN A 75 -12.09 0.29 -6.30
CA ASN A 75 -13.15 0.75 -7.18
C ASN A 75 -12.97 2.23 -7.54
N ALA A 76 -14.05 2.93 -7.88
CA ALA A 76 -14.01 4.34 -8.26
C ALA A 76 -14.25 5.31 -7.08
N ASN A 77 -14.31 4.79 -5.86
CA ASN A 77 -14.41 5.56 -4.63
C ASN A 77 -13.08 5.50 -3.87
N ASP A 78 -12.92 6.37 -2.87
CA ASP A 78 -11.77 6.36 -1.98
C ASP A 78 -11.64 5.01 -1.25
N ASN A 79 -10.60 4.23 -1.56
CA ASN A 79 -10.35 2.93 -0.96
C ASN A 79 -9.13 2.94 -0.04
N VAL A 80 -9.18 2.11 1.00
CA VAL A 80 -8.00 1.74 1.80
C VAL A 80 -7.57 0.33 1.41
N LEU A 81 -6.33 0.20 0.96
CA LEU A 81 -5.75 -1.08 0.53
C LEU A 81 -4.54 -1.41 1.41
N ILE A 82 -4.59 -2.59 2.05
CA ILE A 82 -3.48 -3.17 2.82
C ILE A 82 -3.11 -4.49 2.13
N GLY A 83 -1.92 -4.57 1.54
CA GLY A 83 -1.41 -5.79 0.92
C GLY A 83 -1.18 -6.87 1.97
N GLY A 84 -0.32 -6.58 2.93
CA GLY A 84 0.09 -7.51 3.98
C GLY A 84 1.55 -7.89 3.78
N ARG A 85 1.88 -9.16 3.95
CA ARG A 85 3.23 -9.66 3.66
C ARG A 85 3.25 -10.27 2.27
N GLY A 86 4.42 -10.24 1.64
CA GLY A 86 4.60 -10.83 0.32
C GLY A 86 4.92 -9.76 -0.69
N ASP A 87 4.77 -10.13 -1.96
CA ASP A 87 4.97 -9.21 -3.06
C ASP A 87 3.58 -8.94 -3.64
N ASP A 88 3.00 -7.79 -3.29
CA ASP A 88 1.61 -7.48 -3.55
C ASP A 88 1.44 -6.53 -4.73
N LEU A 89 0.35 -6.70 -5.47
CA LEU A 89 -0.06 -5.82 -6.54
C LEU A 89 -1.30 -5.03 -6.11
N LEU A 90 -1.14 -3.73 -5.90
CA LEU A 90 -2.19 -2.84 -5.40
C LEU A 90 -2.63 -1.88 -6.50
N THR A 91 -3.93 -1.77 -6.72
CA THR A 91 -4.54 -0.86 -7.70
C THR A 91 -5.66 -0.12 -7.00
N GLY A 92 -5.55 1.20 -6.84
CA GLY A 92 -6.55 2.01 -6.13
C GLY A 92 -7.82 2.14 -6.95
N GLY A 93 -7.67 2.38 -8.25
CA GLY A 93 -8.75 2.64 -9.19
C GLY A 93 -8.93 4.15 -9.38
N GLY A 94 -10.11 4.66 -9.05
CA GLY A 94 -10.37 6.08 -9.09
C GLY A 94 -10.80 6.56 -7.71
N GLY A 95 -10.52 7.81 -7.38
CA GLY A 95 -10.79 8.34 -6.05
C GLY A 95 -9.52 8.91 -5.44
N THR A 96 -9.54 9.08 -4.14
CA THR A 96 -8.39 9.41 -3.30
C THR A 96 -8.05 8.17 -2.48
N ASP A 97 -7.13 7.35 -2.99
CA ASP A 97 -6.86 6.05 -2.40
C ASP A 97 -5.74 6.11 -1.35
N THR A 98 -5.83 5.25 -0.33
CA THR A 98 -4.81 5.14 0.71
C THR A 98 -4.24 3.73 0.75
N PHE A 99 -2.97 3.60 0.41
CA PHE A 99 -2.23 2.35 0.49
C PHE A 99 -1.49 2.31 1.84
N VAL A 100 -1.75 1.29 2.65
CA VAL A 100 -1.27 1.23 4.04
C VAL A 100 -0.37 0.03 4.22
N TRP A 101 0.82 0.26 4.79
CA TRP A 101 1.75 -0.80 5.21
C TRP A 101 1.78 -0.92 6.73
N GLN A 102 1.53 -2.14 7.21
CA GLN A 102 1.46 -2.48 8.61
C GLN A 102 2.82 -2.84 9.21
N LYS A 103 2.83 -2.96 10.54
CA LYS A 103 4.03 -3.33 11.29
C LYS A 103 4.51 -4.73 10.90
N GLY A 104 5.72 -4.78 10.37
CA GLY A 104 6.38 -6.03 10.04
C GLY A 104 5.99 -6.58 8.67
N ASP A 105 5.36 -5.78 7.82
CA ASP A 105 5.22 -6.09 6.40
C ASP A 105 6.61 -6.20 5.77
N THR A 106 6.73 -7.14 4.86
CA THR A 106 7.99 -7.47 4.19
C THR A 106 7.71 -7.97 2.79
N GLY A 107 8.59 -7.59 1.86
CA GLY A 107 8.53 -8.04 0.47
C GLY A 107 8.65 -6.87 -0.52
N HIS A 108 8.07 -7.05 -1.70
CA HIS A 108 8.13 -6.09 -2.78
C HIS A 108 6.75 -5.83 -3.37
N ASP A 109 6.16 -4.70 -2.99
CA ASP A 109 4.83 -4.31 -3.43
C ASP A 109 4.90 -3.36 -4.61
N THR A 110 3.89 -3.44 -5.46
CA THR A 110 3.74 -2.58 -6.63
C THR A 110 2.36 -1.93 -6.61
N VAL A 111 2.33 -0.60 -6.57
CA VAL A 111 1.13 0.19 -6.81
C VAL A 111 1.06 0.55 -8.29
N THR A 112 -0.03 0.16 -8.96
CA THR A 112 -0.09 0.20 -10.43
C THR A 112 -0.59 1.52 -11.03
N ASP A 113 -1.37 2.29 -10.26
CA ASP A 113 -2.11 3.46 -10.75
C ASP A 113 -2.04 4.67 -9.81
N PHE A 114 -0.99 4.73 -8.97
CA PHE A 114 -0.78 5.81 -8.03
C PHE A 114 -0.80 7.18 -8.72
N THR A 115 -1.66 8.07 -8.26
CA THR A 115 -1.86 9.42 -8.74
C THR A 115 -1.33 10.42 -7.72
N PRO A 116 -0.13 11.01 -7.93
CA PRO A 116 0.46 11.96 -6.99
C PRO A 116 -0.46 13.16 -6.73
N GLY A 117 -0.71 13.43 -5.44
CA GLY A 117 -1.56 14.54 -4.98
C GLY A 117 -3.05 14.20 -4.84
N ALA A 118 -3.49 13.05 -5.35
CA ALA A 118 -4.78 12.44 -5.00
C ALA A 118 -4.57 11.28 -4.03
N ASP A 119 -3.68 10.36 -4.36
CA ASP A 119 -3.46 9.15 -3.56
C ASP A 119 -2.44 9.37 -2.44
N HIS A 120 -2.55 8.52 -1.41
CA HIS A 120 -1.77 8.57 -0.19
C HIS A 120 -1.09 7.22 0.10
N LEU A 121 0.15 7.30 0.61
CA LEU A 121 0.87 6.13 1.14
C LEU A 121 1.00 6.31 2.65
N ASP A 122 0.46 5.38 3.44
CA ASP A 122 0.63 5.35 4.89
C ASP A 122 1.69 4.30 5.28
N LEU A 123 2.88 4.79 5.61
CA LEU A 123 4.00 3.99 6.12
C LEU A 123 4.16 4.10 7.64
N SER A 124 3.21 4.74 8.34
CA SER A 124 3.37 5.07 9.76
C SER A 124 3.53 3.82 10.63
N GLN A 125 2.77 2.76 10.35
CA GLN A 125 2.83 1.49 11.08
C GLN A 125 4.05 0.67 10.71
N LEU A 126 4.42 0.63 9.42
CA LEU A 126 5.66 0.01 8.94
C LEU A 126 6.89 0.59 9.66
N LEU A 127 6.99 1.92 9.70
CA LEU A 127 8.10 2.64 10.34
C LEU A 127 8.11 2.49 11.87
N GLN A 128 6.94 2.39 12.52
CA GLN A 128 6.84 2.06 13.96
C GLN A 128 7.25 0.60 14.25
N GLY A 129 7.07 -0.28 13.27
CA GLY A 129 7.44 -1.69 13.34
C GLY A 129 8.94 -1.92 13.39
N ASP A 130 9.67 -1.17 12.58
CA ASP A 130 11.13 -1.22 12.45
C ASP A 130 11.87 -0.32 13.45
N GLY A 131 11.14 0.22 14.44
CA GLY A 131 11.64 1.15 15.44
C GLY A 131 12.84 0.62 16.26
N GLY A 132 13.96 1.33 16.18
CA GLY A 132 14.90 1.40 17.30
C GLY A 132 16.36 1.80 17.00
N ALA A 133 16.84 1.81 15.76
CA ALA A 133 18.28 1.94 15.50
C ALA A 133 18.73 3.04 14.53
N ALA A 134 17.90 3.52 13.60
CA ALA A 134 18.33 4.59 12.70
C ALA A 134 18.08 5.98 13.32
N ALA A 135 19.09 6.84 13.20
CA ALA A 135 19.13 8.14 13.86
C ALA A 135 18.38 9.22 13.07
N SER A 136 18.01 8.92 11.82
CA SER A 136 17.33 9.83 10.91
C SER A 136 16.44 9.07 9.91
N LEU A 137 15.42 9.73 9.38
CA LEU A 137 14.53 9.17 8.35
C LEU A 137 15.26 8.84 7.04
N ASP A 138 16.33 9.56 6.73
CA ASP A 138 17.17 9.34 5.56
C ASP A 138 17.95 8.02 5.60
N ASP A 139 18.11 7.42 6.80
CA ASP A 139 18.70 6.09 6.94
C ASP A 139 17.67 4.96 6.69
N PHE A 140 16.38 5.27 6.84
CA PHE A 140 15.28 4.31 6.73
C PHE A 140 14.68 4.26 5.33
N LEU A 141 14.57 5.40 4.64
CA LEU A 141 13.86 5.51 3.37
C LEU A 141 14.81 5.93 2.23
N HIS A 142 14.96 5.06 1.23
CA HIS A 142 15.68 5.39 0.00
C HIS A 142 14.70 5.48 -1.17
N PHE A 143 14.76 6.59 -1.90
CA PHE A 143 13.93 6.83 -3.09
C PHE A 143 14.76 6.68 -4.36
N LYS A 144 14.29 5.85 -5.27
CA LYS A 144 14.89 5.63 -6.58
C LYS A 144 13.83 5.84 -7.65
N VAL A 145 14.16 6.57 -8.69
CA VAL A 145 13.32 6.70 -9.89
C VAL A 145 14.05 6.03 -11.02
N SER A 146 13.53 4.88 -11.47
CA SER A 146 14.11 4.14 -12.58
C SER A 146 13.20 4.22 -13.80
N ALA A 147 13.78 4.44 -14.97
CA ALA A 147 13.07 4.31 -16.24
C ALA A 147 13.37 2.92 -16.81
N ALA A 148 12.57 1.92 -16.43
CA ALA A 148 12.68 0.57 -16.99
C ALA A 148 11.79 0.46 -18.24
N GLY A 149 12.41 0.29 -19.41
CA GLY A 149 11.68 -0.03 -20.65
C GLY A 149 10.80 1.09 -21.25
N GLY A 150 10.96 2.34 -20.80
CA GLY A 150 10.18 3.49 -21.28
C GLY A 150 9.03 3.92 -20.35
N THR A 151 8.75 3.13 -19.31
CA THR A 151 7.85 3.51 -18.21
C THR A 151 8.71 3.94 -17.02
N VAL A 152 8.36 5.07 -16.40
CA VAL A 152 9.02 5.53 -15.18
C VAL A 152 8.41 4.80 -13.99
N VAL A 153 9.26 4.31 -13.09
CA VAL A 153 8.85 3.68 -11.84
C VAL A 153 9.58 4.39 -10.71
N SER A 154 8.83 4.84 -9.72
CA SER A 154 9.39 5.38 -8.49
C SER A 154 9.36 4.31 -7.40
N THR A 155 10.54 3.87 -7.00
CA THR A 155 10.76 2.86 -5.97
C THR A 155 11.07 3.52 -4.63
N ILE A 156 10.42 3.06 -3.59
CA ILE A 156 10.65 3.42 -2.19
C ILE A 156 11.16 2.17 -1.48
N GLU A 157 12.40 2.22 -1.02
CA GLU A 157 13.02 1.13 -0.26
C GLU A 157 13.02 1.52 1.23
N VAL A 158 12.41 0.67 2.05
CA VAL A 158 12.39 0.80 3.50
C VAL A 158 13.36 -0.20 4.11
N SER A 159 14.31 0.27 4.92
CA SER A 159 15.33 -0.56 5.56
C SER A 159 15.34 -0.36 7.08
N SER A 160 15.20 -1.44 7.84
CA SER A 160 15.29 -1.42 9.32
C SER A 160 16.72 -1.17 9.86
N VAL A 161 17.75 -1.31 9.02
CA VAL A 161 19.16 -1.12 9.38
C VAL A 161 19.90 -0.38 8.26
N ALA A 162 20.64 0.67 8.62
CA ALA A 162 21.43 1.46 7.68
C ALA A 162 22.41 0.57 6.89
N GLY A 163 22.28 0.56 5.56
CA GLY A 163 23.11 -0.23 4.65
C GLY A 163 22.76 -1.72 4.53
N ALA A 164 21.67 -2.18 5.16
CA ALA A 164 21.11 -3.51 4.93
C ALA A 164 20.18 -3.51 3.69
N ALA A 165 19.88 -4.71 3.19
CA ALA A 165 18.85 -4.89 2.17
C ALA A 165 17.49 -4.38 2.70
N PRO A 166 16.65 -3.78 1.85
CA PRO A 166 15.34 -3.29 2.27
C PRO A 166 14.48 -4.43 2.79
N SER A 167 13.81 -4.20 3.91
CA SER A 167 12.77 -5.10 4.44
C SER A 167 11.51 -5.03 3.59
N GLN A 168 11.21 -3.85 3.06
CA GLN A 168 10.07 -3.59 2.19
C GLN A 168 10.51 -2.73 0.99
N THR A 169 10.06 -3.10 -0.20
CA THR A 169 10.21 -2.28 -1.41
C THR A 169 8.82 -1.94 -1.94
N ILE A 170 8.61 -0.70 -2.36
CA ILE A 170 7.33 -0.22 -2.89
C ILE A 170 7.60 0.45 -4.23
N ASP A 171 7.09 -0.12 -5.31
CA ASP A 171 7.18 0.43 -6.65
C ASP A 171 5.88 1.15 -7.02
N LEU A 172 5.99 2.42 -7.41
CA LEU A 172 4.89 3.19 -8.00
C LEU A 172 5.05 3.16 -9.51
N ALA A 173 4.33 2.25 -10.17
CA ALA A 173 4.43 2.03 -11.59
C ALA A 173 3.85 3.22 -12.38
N GLY A 174 4.59 3.72 -13.37
CA GLY A 174 4.15 4.84 -14.21
C GLY A 174 4.31 6.21 -13.55
N VAL A 175 4.84 6.28 -12.33
CA VAL A 175 4.97 7.53 -11.56
C VAL A 175 6.41 8.02 -11.58
N ASP A 176 6.59 9.28 -11.97
CA ASP A 176 7.84 10.02 -11.81
C ASP A 176 7.73 11.02 -10.64
N LEU A 177 8.05 10.55 -9.43
CA LEU A 177 8.06 11.41 -8.25
C LEU A 177 9.11 12.52 -8.35
N ALA A 178 10.24 12.25 -9.01
CA ALA A 178 11.29 13.25 -9.17
C ALA A 178 10.79 14.43 -10.02
N GLN A 179 10.15 14.16 -11.15
CA GLN A 179 9.55 15.21 -11.96
C GLN A 179 8.40 15.91 -11.23
N HIS A 180 7.55 15.17 -10.52
CA HIS A 180 6.39 15.75 -9.83
C HIS A 180 6.80 16.74 -8.73
N TYR A 181 7.81 16.41 -7.93
CA TYR A 181 8.32 17.27 -6.86
C TYR A 181 9.49 18.19 -7.28
N GLY A 182 9.84 18.22 -8.57
CA GLY A 182 10.86 19.10 -9.11
C GLY A 182 12.30 18.73 -8.72
N VAL A 183 12.54 17.46 -8.40
CA VAL A 183 13.83 16.91 -8.00
C VAL A 183 14.56 16.34 -9.23
N THR A 184 15.87 16.53 -9.30
CA THR A 184 16.69 15.93 -10.36
C THR A 184 17.26 14.60 -9.89
N ALA A 185 16.82 13.49 -10.50
CA ALA A 185 17.38 12.17 -10.22
C ALA A 185 18.87 12.12 -10.61
N GLY A 186 19.71 11.59 -9.72
CA GLY A 186 21.14 11.42 -9.92
C GLY A 186 21.48 10.22 -10.83
N ALA A 187 22.78 9.90 -10.93
CA ALA A 187 23.23 8.73 -11.68
C ALA A 187 22.61 7.43 -11.12
N GLY A 188 21.99 6.63 -11.99
CA GLY A 188 21.29 5.41 -11.58
C GLY A 188 19.86 5.61 -11.08
N GLY A 189 19.30 6.82 -11.21
CA GLY A 189 17.93 7.09 -10.81
C GLY A 189 17.76 7.40 -9.32
N LEU A 190 18.84 7.33 -8.54
CA LEU A 190 18.80 7.62 -7.11
C LEU A 190 18.53 9.11 -6.90
N ILE A 191 17.53 9.42 -6.08
CA ILE A 191 17.34 10.78 -5.56
C ILE A 191 18.34 10.96 -4.42
N ALA A 192 19.24 11.93 -4.55
CA ALA A 192 20.30 12.15 -3.56
C ALA A 192 19.69 12.45 -2.18
N SER A 193 20.24 11.85 -1.12
CA SER A 193 19.82 12.12 0.26
C SER A 193 20.00 13.60 0.59
N GLY A 194 18.95 14.24 1.12
CA GLY A 194 18.93 15.68 1.40
C GLY A 194 17.54 16.32 1.31
N HIS A 195 17.51 17.64 1.14
CA HIS A 195 16.28 18.46 1.12
C HIS A 195 15.27 18.01 0.04
N ASP A 196 15.77 17.39 -1.03
CA ASP A 196 14.98 16.88 -2.14
C ASP A 196 14.15 15.64 -1.74
N THR A 197 14.75 14.72 -0.99
CA THR A 197 14.07 13.57 -0.39
C THR A 197 13.02 14.00 0.64
N ALA A 198 13.36 14.96 1.52
CA ALA A 198 12.43 15.49 2.50
C ALA A 198 11.19 16.17 1.88
N THR A 199 11.33 16.77 0.69
CA THR A 199 10.22 17.39 -0.04
C THR A 199 9.26 16.34 -0.61
N ILE A 200 9.79 15.25 -1.15
CA ILE A 200 9.00 14.11 -1.66
C ILE A 200 8.29 13.41 -0.50
N ILE A 201 9.00 13.13 0.59
CA ILE A 201 8.44 12.54 1.81
C ILE A 201 7.29 13.39 2.36
N ASN A 202 7.49 14.70 2.54
CA ASN A 202 6.45 15.58 3.08
C ASN A 202 5.25 15.73 2.13
N GLY A 203 5.49 15.71 0.82
CA GLY A 203 4.45 15.85 -0.19
C GLY A 203 3.60 14.59 -0.38
N MET A 204 4.17 13.40 -0.21
CA MET A 204 3.45 12.12 -0.36
C MET A 204 2.80 11.65 0.93
N LEU A 205 3.42 11.94 2.08
CA LEU A 205 2.99 11.42 3.38
C LEU A 205 2.06 12.39 4.13
N ASN A 206 1.71 13.54 3.54
CA ASN A 206 0.76 14.56 4.01
C ASN A 206 0.95 14.93 5.49
N ASP A 207 1.50 16.11 5.77
CA ASP A 207 1.99 16.53 7.09
C ASP A 207 1.33 15.84 8.32
N HIS A 208 2.20 15.31 9.22
CA HIS A 208 1.93 14.95 10.63
C HIS A 208 2.04 13.50 11.11
N SER A 209 2.32 12.45 10.32
CA SER A 209 2.57 11.12 10.92
C SER A 209 4.04 10.79 11.20
N LEU A 210 4.98 11.48 10.53
CA LEU A 210 6.42 11.30 10.74
C LEU A 210 6.95 12.10 11.92
N LYS A 211 6.30 11.97 13.08
CA LYS A 211 7.04 12.08 14.33
C LYS A 211 7.61 10.72 14.61
N VAL A 212 8.85 10.52 14.20
CA VAL A 212 9.79 9.83 15.09
C VAL A 212 9.83 10.73 16.33
N ASP A 213 8.90 10.53 17.25
CA ASP A 213 8.97 11.11 18.58
C ASP A 213 10.07 10.30 19.28
N THR A 214 11.32 10.63 18.94
CA THR A 214 12.47 10.27 19.76
C THR A 214 12.30 10.98 21.10
N VAL A 215 11.65 10.29 22.04
CA VAL A 215 11.80 10.54 23.47
C VAL A 215 13.12 9.97 23.95
#